data_AF-A0AAW7FDE2-F1
#
_entry.id   AF-A0AAW7FDE2-F1
#
_cell.length_a   1.000
_cell.length_b   1.000
_cell.length_c   1.000
_cell.angle_alpha   90.00
_cell.angle_beta   90.00
_cell.angle_gamma   90.00
#
_symmetry.space_group_name_H-M   'P 1'
#
loop_
_entity.id
_entity.type
_entity.pdbx_description
1 polymer ?
#
loop_
_entity_poly.entity_id
_entity_poly.type
_entity_poly.pdbx_seq_one_letter_code
_entity_poly.pdbx_strand_id
1 'polypeptide(L)' 'MSKEIKNILDVKNAASKLLLKFQTGKITKDVLYAEGATLTIIFNEVMNNACDDDTYCHVKDAAGLLNAIKHFSTI' A
#
# COMPACT_ATOMS: atom_id res chain seq x y z
N MET A 1 -16.31 -3.86 8.99
CA MET A 1 -15.64 -2.55 9.15
C MET A 1 -14.37 -2.55 8.35
N SER A 2 -14.34 -1.83 7.23
CA SER A 2 -13.12 -1.52 6.49
C SER A 2 -12.21 -0.75 7.42
N LYS A 3 -11.02 -1.28 7.73
CA LYS A 3 -10.05 -0.58 8.58
C LYS A 3 -9.62 0.68 7.84
N GLU A 4 -10.01 1.83 8.35
CA GLU A 4 -9.62 3.14 7.82
C GLU A 4 -8.09 3.25 7.88
N ILE A 5 -7.44 3.57 6.76
CA ILE A 5 -5.98 3.69 6.66
C ILE A 5 -5.62 5.08 7.16
N LYS A 6 -4.91 5.18 8.29
CA LYS A 6 -4.65 6.48 8.95
C LYS A 6 -3.19 6.87 9.02
N ASN A 7 -2.29 5.89 8.94
CA ASN A 7 -0.85 6.10 9.12
C ASN A 7 -0.03 5.20 8.19
N ILE A 8 1.28 5.38 8.22
CA ILE A 8 2.21 4.70 7.31
C ILE A 8 2.22 3.18 7.56
N LEU A 9 2.04 2.74 8.81
CA LEU A 9 1.91 1.31 9.15
C LEU A 9 0.67 0.67 8.52
N ASP A 10 -0.47 1.37 8.49
CA ASP A 10 -1.69 0.88 7.86
C ASP A 10 -1.50 0.70 6.35
N VAL A 11 -0.84 1.65 5.68
CA VAL A 11 -0.49 1.55 4.26
C VAL A 11 0.40 0.32 4.03
N LYS A 12 1.45 0.14 4.83
CA LYS A 12 2.35 -1.03 4.73
C LYS A 12 1.56 -2.35 4.83
N ASN A 13 0.70 -2.46 5.84
CA ASN A 13 -0.09 -3.67 6.08
C ASN A 13 -1.10 -3.93 4.95
N ALA A 14 -1.74 -2.87 4.44
CA ALA A 14 -2.67 -2.98 3.33
C ALA A 14 -1.96 -3.42 2.03
N ALA A 15 -0.81 -2.82 1.71
CA ALA A 15 -0.01 -3.17 0.54
C ALA A 15 0.52 -4.62 0.61
N SER A 16 1.01 -5.04 1.79
CA SER A 16 1.44 -6.43 2.02
C SER A 16 0.30 -7.42 1.82
N LYS A 17 -0.89 -7.14 2.39
CA LYS A 17 -2.09 -7.97 2.23
C LYS A 17 -2.56 -8.03 0.77
N LEU A 18 -2.46 -6.92 0.04
CA LEU A 18 -2.84 -6.85 -1.36
C LEU A 18 -1.93 -7.73 -2.23
N LEU A 19 -0.61 -7.65 -2.03
CA LEU A 19 0.35 -8.52 -2.71
C LEU A 19 0.10 -10.00 -2.39
N LEU A 20 -0.17 -10.35 -1.13
CA LEU A 20 -0.48 -11.73 -0.76
C LEU A 20 -1.74 -12.25 -1.46
N LYS A 21 -2.79 -11.44 -1.58
CA LYS A 21 -3.99 -11.81 -2.33
C LYS A 21 -3.67 -12.07 -3.80
N PHE A 22 -2.82 -11.24 -4.42
CA PHE A 22 -2.41 -11.43 -5.81
C PHE A 22 -1.58 -12.72 -5.98
N GLN A 23 -0.57 -12.93 -5.12
CA GLN A 23 0.28 -14.11 -5.16
C GLN A 23 -0.48 -15.42 -4.94
N THR A 24 -1.58 -15.37 -4.18
CA THR A 24 -2.47 -16.52 -3.95
C THR A 24 -3.59 -16.67 -4.99
N GLY A 25 -3.56 -15.87 -6.07
CA GLY A 25 -4.54 -15.92 -7.16
C GLY A 25 -5.93 -15.41 -6.78
N LYS A 26 -6.09 -14.72 -5.64
CA LYS A 26 -7.39 -14.23 -5.15
C LYS A 26 -7.84 -12.94 -5.83
N ILE A 27 -6.93 -12.22 -6.48
CA ILE A 27 -7.22 -11.00 -7.25
C ILE A 27 -6.44 -11.03 -8.57
N THR A 28 -6.97 -10.32 -9.56
CA THR A 28 -6.34 -10.17 -10.87
C THR A 28 -5.29 -9.06 -10.88
N LYS A 29 -4.53 -8.97 -11.97
CA LYS A 29 -3.57 -7.89 -12.24
C LYS A 29 -4.26 -6.50 -12.26
N ASP A 30 -5.46 -6.41 -12.84
CA ASP A 30 -6.21 -5.15 -12.91
C ASP A 30 -6.70 -4.68 -11.54
N VAL A 31 -7.15 -5.62 -10.69
CA VAL A 31 -7.53 -5.32 -9.31
C VAL A 31 -6.30 -4.89 -8.50
N LEU A 32 -5.17 -5.58 -8.69
CA LEU A 32 -3.89 -5.20 -8.07
C LEU A 32 -3.47 -3.78 -8.47
N TYR A 33 -3.61 -3.42 -9.75
CA TYR A 33 -3.33 -2.07 -10.23
C TYR A 33 -4.23 -1.01 -9.56
N ALA A 34 -5.55 -1.22 -9.59
CA ALA A 34 -6.52 -0.24 -9.09
C ALA A 34 -6.40 -0.03 -7.58
N GLU A 35 -6.31 -1.11 -6.79
CA GLU A 35 -6.11 -1.01 -5.34
C GLU A 35 -4.72 -0.45 -4.99
N GLY A 36 -3.69 -0.80 -5.76
CA GLY A 36 -2.33 -0.27 -5.61
C GLY A 36 -2.22 1.24 -5.86
N ALA A 37 -2.87 1.73 -6.91
CA ALA A 37 -2.95 3.15 -7.21
C ALA A 37 -3.67 3.91 -6.08
N THR A 38 -4.77 3.34 -5.57
CA THR A 38 -5.52 3.90 -4.43
C THR A 38 -4.63 4.00 -3.18
N LEU A 39 -3.91 2.93 -2.84
CA LEU A 39 -2.97 2.93 -1.70
C LEU A 39 -1.83 3.92 -1.87
N THR A 40 -1.38 4.18 -3.10
CA THR A 40 -0.32 5.17 -3.38
C THR A 40 -0.82 6.60 -3.13
N ILE A 41 -2.07 6.90 -3.48
CA ILE A 41 -2.69 8.20 -3.17
C ILE A 41 -2.77 8.38 -1.65
N ILE A 42 -3.29 7.39 -0.93
CA ILE A 42 -3.40 7.43 0.53
C ILE A 42 -2.03 7.57 1.18
N PHE A 43 -1.02 6.86 0.68
CA PHE A 43 0.36 7.01 1.17
C PHE A 43 0.85 8.46 1.05
N ASN A 44 0.61 9.13 -0.08
CA ASN A 44 1.00 10.52 -0.26
C ASN A 44 0.23 11.46 0.68
N GLU A 45 -1.05 11.22 0.93
CA GLU A 45 -1.86 11.99 1.87
C GLU A 45 -1.35 11.86 3.31
N VAL A 46 -1.06 10.62 3.75
CA VAL A 46 -0.48 10.37 5.06
C VAL A 46 0.92 10.98 5.16
N MET A 47 1.70 10.93 4.07
CA MET A 47 3.04 11.51 4.04
C MET A 47 3.06 13.03 4.22
N ASN A 48 1.98 13.73 3.86
CA ASN A 48 1.86 15.17 4.12
C ASN A 48 1.83 15.51 5.62
N ASN A 49 1.49 14.55 6.47
CA ASN A 49 1.43 14.69 7.94
C ASN A 49 2.55 13.90 8.65
N ALA A 50 3.56 13.42 7.92
CA ALA A 50 4.52 12.43 8.40
C ALA A 50 5.51 12.92 9.46
N CYS A 51 5.66 14.24 9.61
CA CYS A 51 6.56 14.89 10.56
C CYS A 51 6.38 14.37 12.00
N ASP A 52 5.13 14.10 12.39
CA ASP A 52 4.74 13.72 13.74
C ASP A 52 4.14 12.29 13.79
N ASP A 53 4.29 11.50 12.73
CA ASP A 53 3.75 10.14 12.67
C ASP A 53 4.72 9.15 13.36
N ASP A 54 4.29 8.60 14.50
CA ASP A 54 5.04 7.56 15.24
C ASP A 54 5.37 6.31 14.39
N THR A 55 4.69 6.14 13.25
CA THR A 55 4.90 5.04 12.29
C THR A 55 5.83 5.39 11.14
N TYR A 56 6.48 6.56 11.16
CA TYR A 56 7.42 7.02 10.12
C TYR A 56 8.55 6.03 9.83
N CYS A 57 8.94 5.21 10.81
CA CYS A 57 9.93 4.15 10.62
C CYS A 57 9.55 3.13 9.53
N HIS A 58 8.27 3.06 9.12
CA HIS A 58 7.75 2.15 8.10
C HIS A 58 7.71 2.73 6.68
N VAL A 59 8.12 3.99 6.46
CA VAL A 59 8.04 4.65 5.14
C VAL A 59 8.72 3.84 4.04
N LYS A 60 9.95 3.35 4.30
CA LYS A 60 10.72 2.58 3.31
C LYS A 60 10.03 1.27 2.94
N ASP A 61 9.47 0.57 3.92
CA ASP A 61 8.76 -0.69 3.69
C ASP A 61 7.47 -0.46 2.90
N ALA A 62 6.68 0.56 3.27
CA ALA A 62 5.46 0.92 2.58
C ALA A 62 5.75 1.29 1.11
N ALA A 63 6.74 2.16 0.87
CA ALA A 63 7.16 2.54 -0.48
C ALA A 63 7.66 1.35 -1.30
N GLY A 64 8.43 0.44 -0.70
CA GLY A 64 8.90 -0.78 -1.35
C GLY A 64 7.76 -1.69 -1.81
N LEU A 65 6.75 -1.89 -0.95
CA LEU A 65 5.57 -2.69 -1.28
C LEU A 65 4.72 -2.04 -2.38
N LEU A 66 4.51 -0.72 -2.34
CA LEU A 66 3.80 0.01 -3.39
C LEU A 66 4.53 -0.08 -4.74
N ASN A 67 5.86 0.01 -4.74
CA ASN A 67 6.64 -0.18 -5.95
C ASN A 67 6.52 -1.62 -6.50
N ALA A 68 6.53 -2.63 -5.62
CA ALA A 68 6.29 -4.01 -6.03
C ALA A 68 4.90 -4.20 -6.63
N ILE A 69 3.86 -3.60 -6.04
CA ILE A 69 2.50 -3.62 -6.59
C ILE A 69 2.46 -3.00 -7.99
N LYS A 70 3.07 -1.82 -8.18
CA LYS A 70 3.17 -1.18 -9.50
C LYS A 70 3.88 -2.08 -10.50
N HIS A 71 4.98 -2.70 -10.11
CA HIS A 71 5.74 -3.61 -10.96
C HIS A 71 4.87 -4.79 -11.39
N PHE A 72 4.37 -5.60 -10.45
CA PHE A 72 3.56 -6.80 -10.78
C PHE A 72 2.25 -6.49 -11.51
N SER A 73 1.69 -5.29 -11.32
CA SER A 73 0.46 -4.86 -12.00
C SER A 73 0.68 -4.30 -13.40
N THR A 74 1.92 -4.13 -13.87
CA THR A 74 2.20 -3.52 -15.18
C THR A 74 3.00 -4.39 -16.14
N ILE A 75 3.71 -5.42 -15.66
CA ILE A 75 4.47 -6.37 -16.51
C ILE A 75 3.55 -7.41 -17.13
#